data_AF-A0A1V2QPS9-F1
#
_entry.id   AF-A0A1V2QPS9-F1
#
_cell.length_a   1.000
_cell.length_b   1.000
_cell.length_c   1.000
_cell.angle_alpha   90.00
_cell.angle_beta   90.00
_cell.angle_gamma   90.00
#
_symmetry.space_group_name_H-M   'P 1'
#
loop_
_entity.id
_entity.type
_entity.pdbx_description
1 polymer ?
#
loop_
_entity_poly.entity_id
_entity_poly.type
_entity_poly.pdbx_seq_one_letter_code
_entity_poly.pdbx_strand_id
1 'polypeptide(L)'
;MTDYRGLGFDPAPGNAGAVAAASERCAVAFTIPGAPPGEWTGAAADGFTTRWEAVVSELTAVRRAMRAAAEVLDGWATALLGNQRRAEELDRRALGLRRALADAADEVDRTGAMAAFTAADGEAHERAVTRHDELRRQLDEVLEEARLVERDHRAEARRVAERLRAEEPSTAIADTLAGFSSIAAELASVLLGPPRPASTRGAAAAFRAGLG
;
A
#
# COMPACT_ATOMS: atom_id res chain seq x y z
N MET A 1 7.01 -11.38 8.78
CA MET A 1 7.96 -10.39 8.24
C MET A 1 9.16 -11.18 7.76
N THR A 2 9.54 -11.01 6.50
CA THR A 2 10.70 -11.69 5.93
C THR A 2 11.96 -11.08 6.54
N ASP A 3 12.80 -11.91 7.13
CA ASP A 3 14.02 -11.50 7.81
C ASP A 3 15.18 -11.55 6.80
N TYR A 4 15.55 -10.41 6.23
CA TYR A 4 16.61 -10.27 5.22
C TYR A 4 17.99 -10.27 5.88
N ARG A 5 18.41 -11.43 6.36
CA ARG A 5 19.65 -11.59 7.15
C ARG A 5 20.92 -11.33 6.35
N GLY A 6 20.91 -11.60 5.04
CA GLY A 6 22.03 -11.35 4.15
C GLY A 6 22.26 -9.86 3.93
N LEU A 7 21.17 -9.12 3.72
CA LEU A 7 21.22 -7.67 3.51
C LEU A 7 21.37 -6.89 4.82
N GLY A 8 20.75 -7.37 5.90
CA GLY A 8 20.71 -6.69 7.20
C GLY A 8 19.64 -5.59 7.30
N PHE A 9 18.81 -5.42 6.27
CA PHE A 9 17.68 -4.49 6.24
C PHE A 9 16.62 -4.97 5.23
N ASP A 10 15.40 -4.45 5.34
CA ASP A 10 14.30 -4.71 4.40
C ASP A 10 14.24 -3.61 3.33
N PRO A 11 14.63 -3.89 2.07
CA PRO A 11 14.58 -2.91 0.99
C PRO A 11 13.17 -2.69 0.41
N ALA A 12 12.19 -3.56 0.70
CA ALA A 12 10.84 -3.48 0.12
C ALA A 12 9.75 -3.75 1.18
N PRO A 13 9.67 -2.91 2.23
CA PRO A 13 8.73 -3.12 3.33
C PRO A 13 7.28 -3.01 2.86
N GLY A 14 6.42 -3.84 3.46
CA GLY A 14 4.98 -3.82 3.21
C GLY A 14 4.41 -5.20 2.94
N ASN A 15 3.12 -5.24 2.59
CA ASN A 15 2.40 -6.46 2.28
C ASN A 15 1.60 -6.29 0.98
N ALA A 16 2.13 -6.83 -0.12
CA ALA A 16 1.48 -6.76 -1.44
C ALA A 16 0.08 -7.37 -1.43
N GLY A 17 -0.14 -8.46 -0.69
CA GLY A 17 -1.46 -9.08 -0.56
C GLY A 17 -2.47 -8.19 0.16
N ALA A 18 -2.04 -7.44 1.18
CA ALA A 18 -2.90 -6.49 1.87
C ALA A 18 -3.28 -5.29 0.98
N VAL A 19 -2.33 -4.82 0.15
CA VAL A 19 -2.59 -3.76 -0.85
C VAL A 19 -3.54 -4.26 -1.93
N ALA A 20 -3.33 -5.48 -2.46
CA ALA A 20 -4.23 -6.10 -3.43
C ALA A 20 -5.65 -6.25 -2.87
N ALA A 21 -5.79 -6.74 -1.63
CA ALA A 21 -7.09 -6.83 -0.96
C ALA A 21 -7.75 -5.46 -0.74
N ALA A 22 -6.96 -4.40 -0.53
CA ALA A 22 -7.49 -3.03 -0.46
C ALA A 22 -7.97 -2.54 -1.84
N SER A 23 -7.23 -2.83 -2.90
CA SER A 23 -7.64 -2.56 -4.28
C SER A 23 -8.98 -3.24 -4.61
N GLU A 24 -9.12 -4.52 -4.28
CA GLU A 24 -10.35 -5.28 -4.50
C GLU A 24 -11.55 -4.65 -3.80
N ARG A 25 -11.38 -4.17 -2.54
CA ARG A 25 -12.44 -3.44 -1.82
C ARG A 25 -12.82 -2.13 -2.49
N CYS A 26 -11.84 -1.41 -3.06
CA CYS A 26 -12.09 -0.18 -3.80
C CYS A 26 -12.78 -0.43 -5.16
N ALA A 27 -12.57 -1.60 -5.76
CA ALA A 27 -13.18 -1.99 -7.03
C ALA A 27 -14.66 -2.42 -6.92
N VAL A 28 -15.17 -2.67 -5.70
CA VAL A 28 -16.56 -3.13 -5.49
C VAL A 28 -17.54 -2.09 -6.02
N ALA A 29 -18.37 -2.50 -6.98
CA ALA A 29 -19.45 -1.68 -7.50
C ALA A 29 -20.58 -1.59 -6.48
N PHE A 30 -21.04 -0.37 -6.19
CA PHE A 30 -22.30 -0.13 -5.50
C PHE A 30 -23.33 0.44 -6.48
N THR A 31 -24.59 0.07 -6.27
CA THR A 31 -25.71 0.49 -7.12
C THR A 31 -26.01 1.96 -6.88
N ILE A 32 -25.97 2.75 -7.96
CA ILE A 32 -26.46 4.12 -7.92
C ILE A 32 -27.98 4.07 -8.03
N PRO A 33 -28.72 4.70 -7.10
CA PRO A 33 -30.17 4.75 -7.18
C PRO A 33 -30.69 5.32 -8.50
N GLY A 34 -31.75 4.72 -9.05
CA GLY A 34 -32.40 5.17 -10.29
C GLY A 34 -33.21 6.46 -10.12
N ALA A 35 -33.82 6.97 -11.19
CA ALA A 35 -34.66 8.15 -11.13
C ALA A 35 -35.87 7.94 -10.17
N PRO A 36 -36.30 8.99 -9.44
CA PRO A 36 -37.51 8.90 -8.64
C PRO A 36 -38.76 8.75 -9.52
N PRO A 37 -39.86 8.18 -8.98
CA PRO A 37 -41.09 7.96 -9.74
C PRO A 37 -41.70 9.29 -10.23
N GLY A 38 -41.97 9.38 -11.53
CA GLY A 38 -42.42 10.62 -12.20
C GLY A 38 -43.88 11.04 -11.93
N GLU A 39 -44.61 10.29 -11.10
CA GLU A 39 -46.01 10.58 -10.75
C GLU A 39 -46.13 11.64 -9.64
N TRP A 40 -45.04 11.91 -8.91
CA TRP A 40 -45.02 12.94 -7.86
C TRP A 40 -44.63 14.30 -8.45
N THR A 41 -45.53 15.29 -8.34
CA THR A 41 -45.37 16.61 -8.97
C THR A 41 -45.57 17.75 -7.96
N GLY A 42 -45.10 18.96 -8.31
CA GLY A 42 -45.19 20.18 -7.51
C GLY A 42 -43.87 20.57 -6.83
N ALA A 43 -43.84 21.75 -6.18
CA ALA A 43 -42.60 22.35 -5.66
C ALA A 43 -41.79 21.44 -4.70
N ALA A 44 -42.47 20.58 -3.93
CA ALA A 44 -41.82 19.61 -3.07
C ALA A 44 -41.12 18.48 -3.87
N ALA A 45 -41.75 18.02 -4.95
CA ALA A 45 -41.18 17.03 -5.86
C ALA A 45 -39.98 17.61 -6.62
N ASP A 46 -40.06 18.88 -7.05
CA ASP A 46 -38.94 19.58 -7.71
C ASP A 46 -37.73 19.68 -6.76
N GLY A 47 -37.95 20.15 -5.53
CA GLY A 47 -36.89 20.26 -4.53
C GLY A 47 -36.31 18.91 -4.09
N PHE A 48 -37.10 17.83 -4.10
CA PHE A 48 -36.59 16.47 -3.91
C PHE A 48 -35.72 16.03 -5.08
N THR A 49 -36.19 16.25 -6.32
CA THR A 49 -35.47 15.87 -7.55
C THR A 49 -34.12 16.56 -7.64
N THR A 50 -34.04 17.87 -7.40
CA THR A 50 -32.75 18.59 -7.39
C THR A 50 -31.77 18.03 -6.37
N ARG A 51 -32.24 17.72 -5.14
CA ARG A 51 -31.40 17.13 -4.10
C ARG A 51 -30.97 15.71 -4.47
N TRP A 52 -31.86 14.93 -5.07
CA TRP A 52 -31.57 13.59 -5.55
C TRP A 52 -30.49 13.58 -6.63
N GLU A 53 -30.60 14.47 -7.62
CA GLU A 53 -29.59 14.65 -8.67
C GLU A 53 -28.22 14.99 -8.07
N ALA A 54 -28.16 15.85 -7.06
CA ALA A 54 -26.94 16.16 -6.35
C ALA A 54 -26.33 14.89 -5.68
N VAL A 55 -27.14 14.07 -5.00
CA VAL A 55 -26.67 12.79 -4.42
C VAL A 55 -26.16 11.85 -5.49
N VAL A 56 -26.90 11.68 -6.57
CA VAL A 56 -26.53 10.78 -7.67
C VAL A 56 -25.20 11.23 -8.31
N SER A 57 -25.03 12.55 -8.49
CA SER A 57 -23.78 13.13 -8.99
C SER A 57 -22.60 12.83 -8.05
N GLU A 58 -22.76 13.08 -6.75
CA GLU A 58 -21.72 12.82 -5.74
C GLU A 58 -21.39 11.32 -5.63
N LEU A 59 -22.39 10.44 -5.62
CA LEU A 59 -22.18 8.98 -5.63
C LEU A 59 -21.45 8.52 -6.90
N THR A 60 -21.74 9.14 -8.04
CA THR A 60 -21.02 8.90 -9.29
C THR A 60 -19.56 9.32 -9.18
N ALA A 61 -19.28 10.48 -8.57
CA ALA A 61 -17.94 10.97 -8.31
C ALA A 61 -17.16 10.03 -7.36
N VAL A 62 -17.76 9.59 -6.25
CA VAL A 62 -17.14 8.58 -5.37
C VAL A 62 -16.86 7.29 -6.08
N ARG A 63 -17.79 6.78 -6.90
CA ARG A 63 -17.56 5.55 -7.64
C ARG A 63 -16.35 5.68 -8.57
N ARG A 64 -16.21 6.83 -9.23
CA ARG A 64 -15.06 7.12 -10.09
C ARG A 64 -13.76 7.20 -9.27
N ALA A 65 -13.75 7.91 -8.15
CA ALA A 65 -12.61 8.03 -7.24
C ALA A 65 -12.17 6.67 -6.68
N MET A 66 -13.12 5.84 -6.21
CA MET A 66 -12.86 4.50 -5.70
C MET A 66 -12.25 3.59 -6.78
N ARG A 67 -12.75 3.67 -8.02
CA ARG A 67 -12.17 2.94 -9.14
C ARG A 67 -10.75 3.41 -9.47
N ALA A 68 -10.51 4.71 -9.48
CA ALA A 68 -9.16 5.26 -9.69
C ALA A 68 -8.20 4.84 -8.57
N ALA A 69 -8.65 4.84 -7.31
CA ALA A 69 -7.88 4.35 -6.19
C ALA A 69 -7.57 2.85 -6.31
N ALA A 70 -8.53 2.02 -6.76
CA ALA A 70 -8.29 0.60 -7.02
C ALA A 70 -7.20 0.40 -8.08
N GLU A 71 -7.25 1.13 -9.19
CA GLU A 71 -6.23 1.05 -10.25
C GLU A 71 -4.84 1.45 -9.74
N VAL A 72 -4.76 2.50 -8.90
CA VAL A 72 -3.50 2.93 -8.26
C VAL A 72 -2.97 1.85 -7.31
N LEU A 73 -3.83 1.27 -6.47
CA LEU A 73 -3.46 0.25 -5.49
C LEU A 73 -3.05 -1.07 -6.16
N ASP A 74 -3.71 -1.47 -7.25
CA ASP A 74 -3.37 -2.66 -8.02
C ASP A 74 -1.96 -2.54 -8.65
N GLY A 75 -1.69 -1.39 -9.27
CA GLY A 75 -0.36 -1.09 -9.80
C GLY A 75 0.71 -1.10 -8.70
N TRP A 76 0.41 -0.53 -7.53
CA TRP A 76 1.31 -0.55 -6.39
C TRP A 76 1.55 -1.96 -5.85
N ALA A 77 0.52 -2.80 -5.73
CA ALA A 77 0.64 -4.18 -5.29
C ALA A 77 1.57 -4.99 -6.20
N THR A 78 1.44 -4.78 -7.51
CA THR A 78 2.30 -5.41 -8.52
C THR A 78 3.75 -4.97 -8.39
N ALA A 79 4.00 -3.66 -8.27
CA ALA A 79 5.34 -3.11 -8.09
C ALA A 79 6.00 -3.59 -6.79
N LEU A 80 5.23 -3.60 -5.68
CA LEU A 80 5.69 -4.07 -4.38
C LEU A 80 6.10 -5.55 -4.44
N LEU A 81 5.28 -6.41 -5.07
CA LEU A 81 5.61 -7.82 -5.23
C LEU A 81 6.89 -8.03 -6.07
N GLY A 82 7.08 -7.23 -7.12
CA GLY A 82 8.31 -7.24 -7.91
C GLY A 82 9.54 -6.87 -7.09
N ASN A 83 9.45 -5.80 -6.28
CA ASN A 83 10.53 -5.36 -5.41
C ASN A 83 10.84 -6.38 -4.31
N GLN A 84 9.83 -7.04 -3.73
CA GLN A 84 10.01 -8.09 -2.74
C GLN A 84 10.74 -9.32 -3.30
N ARG A 85 10.37 -9.78 -4.51
CA ARG A 85 11.10 -10.87 -5.18
C ARG A 85 12.56 -10.52 -5.44
N ARG A 86 12.81 -9.29 -5.89
CA ARG A 86 14.18 -8.79 -6.12
C ARG A 86 14.97 -8.71 -4.81
N ALA A 87 14.34 -8.26 -3.72
CA ALA A 87 14.94 -8.24 -2.39
C ALA A 87 15.36 -9.64 -1.92
N GLU A 88 14.50 -10.65 -2.09
CA GLU A 88 14.78 -12.05 -1.75
C GLU A 88 15.92 -12.65 -2.57
N GLU A 89 16.05 -12.26 -3.84
CA GLU A 89 17.18 -12.65 -4.67
C GLU A 89 18.49 -12.03 -4.19
N LEU A 90 18.50 -10.72 -3.93
CA LEU A 90 19.66 -10.01 -3.42
C LEU A 90 20.09 -10.55 -2.04
N ASP A 91 19.14 -10.88 -1.18
CA ASP A 91 19.43 -11.46 0.14
C ASP A 91 20.08 -12.83 0.04
N ARG A 92 19.57 -13.72 -0.82
CA ARG A 92 20.22 -15.01 -1.09
C ARG A 92 21.64 -14.84 -1.63
N ARG A 93 21.85 -13.89 -2.55
CA ARG A 93 23.19 -13.56 -3.07
C ARG A 93 24.11 -13.06 -1.96
N ALA A 94 23.65 -12.12 -1.14
CA ALA A 94 24.42 -11.56 -0.03
C ALA A 94 24.78 -12.63 1.01
N LEU A 95 23.86 -13.54 1.36
CA LEU A 95 24.15 -14.67 2.25
C LEU A 95 25.22 -15.59 1.67
N GLY A 96 25.15 -15.90 0.37
CA GLY A 96 26.16 -16.70 -0.32
C GLY A 96 27.54 -16.04 -0.28
N LEU A 97 27.61 -14.74 -0.59
CA LEU A 97 28.84 -13.97 -0.58
C LEU A 97 29.45 -13.84 0.81
N ARG A 98 28.64 -13.62 1.86
CA ARG A 98 29.12 -13.57 3.25
C ARG A 98 29.74 -14.88 3.70
N ARG A 99 29.16 -16.02 3.32
CA ARG A 99 29.73 -17.35 3.62
C ARG A 99 31.06 -17.53 2.87
N ALA A 100 31.07 -17.24 1.56
CA ALA A 100 32.28 -17.34 0.75
C ALA A 100 33.40 -16.41 1.26
N LEU A 101 33.06 -15.23 1.78
CA LEU A 101 34.01 -14.28 2.37
C LEU A 101 34.59 -14.82 3.69
N ALA A 102 33.79 -15.46 4.52
CA ALA A 102 34.29 -16.14 5.73
C ALA A 102 35.26 -17.29 5.36
N ASP A 103 34.89 -18.13 4.39
CA ASP A 103 35.76 -19.20 3.90
C ASP A 103 37.07 -18.66 3.29
N ALA A 104 36.99 -17.55 2.56
CA ALA A 104 38.16 -16.89 1.97
C ALA A 104 39.03 -16.22 3.04
N ALA A 105 38.46 -15.67 4.10
CA ALA A 105 39.23 -15.12 5.22
C ALA A 105 40.02 -16.23 5.94
N ASP A 106 39.40 -17.38 6.19
CA ASP A 106 40.08 -18.55 6.75
C ASP A 106 41.21 -19.06 5.84
N GLU A 107 41.03 -18.97 4.52
CA GLU A 107 42.06 -19.31 3.52
C GLU A 107 43.22 -18.30 3.53
N VAL A 108 42.93 -17.00 3.61
CA VAL A 108 43.93 -15.93 3.75
C VAL A 108 44.76 -16.13 5.02
N ASP A 109 44.12 -16.42 6.16
CA ASP A 109 44.81 -16.65 7.43
C ASP A 109 45.72 -17.89 7.37
N ARG A 110 45.20 -18.98 6.81
CA ARG A 110 45.95 -20.24 6.66
C ARG A 110 47.17 -20.10 5.75
N THR A 111 47.00 -19.44 4.60
CA THR A 111 48.09 -19.21 3.63
C THR A 111 49.07 -18.15 4.14
N GLY A 112 48.59 -17.15 4.87
CA GLY A 112 49.43 -16.09 5.44
C GLY A 112 50.43 -16.63 6.46
N ALA A 113 50.04 -17.63 7.25
CA ALA A 113 50.96 -18.34 8.14
C ALA A 113 52.12 -19.01 7.40
N MET A 114 51.91 -19.45 6.15
CA MET A 114 52.89 -20.17 5.34
C MET A 114 53.68 -19.28 4.36
N ALA A 115 53.22 -18.04 4.11
CA ALA A 115 53.73 -17.18 3.06
C ALA A 115 55.23 -16.83 3.15
N ALA A 116 55.82 -16.89 4.36
CA ALA A 116 57.24 -16.58 4.58
C ALA A 116 58.18 -17.76 4.29
N PHE A 117 57.67 -18.98 4.08
CA PHE A 117 58.50 -20.19 3.97
C PHE A 117 58.99 -20.43 2.55
N THR A 118 58.15 -20.20 1.52
CA THR A 118 58.54 -20.36 0.12
C THR A 118 57.89 -19.30 -0.78
N ALA A 119 58.47 -19.05 -1.95
CA ALA A 119 57.87 -18.17 -2.95
C ALA A 119 56.49 -18.68 -3.43
N ALA A 120 56.31 -20.00 -3.54
CA ALA A 120 55.05 -20.61 -3.92
C ALA A 120 53.95 -20.38 -2.85
N ASP A 121 54.32 -20.39 -1.56
CA ASP A 121 53.39 -20.05 -0.48
C ASP A 121 53.00 -18.57 -0.49
N GLY A 122 53.96 -17.69 -0.83
CA GLY A 122 53.69 -16.26 -1.06
C GLY A 122 52.67 -16.04 -2.19
N GLU A 123 52.86 -16.69 -3.34
CA GLU A 123 51.92 -16.63 -4.47
C GLU A 123 50.54 -17.22 -4.13
N ALA A 124 50.49 -18.26 -3.28
CA ALA A 124 49.22 -18.81 -2.79
C ALA A 124 48.47 -17.81 -1.91
N HIS A 125 49.19 -17.11 -1.02
CA HIS A 125 48.61 -16.07 -0.17
C HIS A 125 48.09 -14.87 -0.98
N GLU A 126 48.86 -14.37 -1.95
CA GLU A 126 48.42 -13.27 -2.82
C GLU A 126 47.14 -13.61 -3.59
N ARG A 127 47.01 -14.85 -4.08
CA ARG A 127 45.79 -15.33 -4.73
C ARG A 127 44.60 -15.38 -3.76
N ALA A 128 44.82 -15.84 -2.52
CA ALA A 128 43.78 -15.86 -1.50
C ALA A 128 43.30 -14.45 -1.16
N VAL A 129 44.22 -13.48 -0.99
CA VAL A 129 43.92 -12.06 -0.75
C VAL A 129 43.12 -11.48 -1.92
N THR A 130 43.58 -11.70 -3.16
CA THR A 130 42.89 -11.22 -4.36
C THR A 130 41.45 -11.76 -4.44
N ARG A 131 41.25 -13.04 -4.12
CA ARG A 131 39.92 -13.66 -4.09
C ARG A 131 39.04 -13.07 -2.99
N HIS A 132 39.58 -12.87 -1.79
CA HIS A 132 38.87 -12.25 -0.68
C HIS A 132 38.39 -10.83 -1.05
N ASP A 133 39.27 -10.01 -1.63
CA ASP A 133 38.94 -8.63 -2.02
C ASP A 133 37.89 -8.57 -3.12
N GLU A 134 37.94 -9.50 -4.08
CA GLU A 134 36.92 -9.62 -5.12
C GLU A 134 35.54 -10.00 -4.55
N LEU A 135 35.49 -10.97 -3.61
CA LEU A 135 34.25 -11.34 -2.93
C LEU A 135 33.67 -10.18 -2.11
N ARG A 136 34.55 -9.39 -1.48
CA ARG A 136 34.14 -8.18 -0.76
C ARG A 136 33.52 -7.15 -1.69
N ARG A 137 34.16 -6.89 -2.84
CA ARG A 137 33.62 -5.98 -3.87
C ARG A 137 32.25 -6.43 -4.37
N GLN A 138 32.09 -7.72 -4.65
CA GLN A 138 30.80 -8.28 -5.08
C GLN A 138 29.71 -8.14 -4.00
N LEU A 139 30.07 -8.30 -2.72
CA LEU A 139 29.13 -8.09 -1.61
C LEU A 139 28.70 -6.62 -1.54
N ASP A 140 29.65 -5.69 -1.65
CA ASP A 140 29.36 -4.25 -1.64
C ASP A 140 28.45 -3.85 -2.81
N GLU A 141 28.68 -4.41 -4.01
CA GLU A 141 27.81 -4.22 -5.18
C GLU A 141 26.36 -4.68 -4.92
N VAL A 142 26.18 -5.87 -4.34
CA VAL A 142 24.85 -6.39 -3.97
C VAL A 142 24.15 -5.50 -2.94
N LEU A 143 24.89 -4.98 -1.96
CA LEU A 143 24.33 -4.07 -0.95
C LEU A 143 23.93 -2.72 -1.56
N GLU A 144 24.69 -2.19 -2.51
CA GLU A 144 24.32 -0.99 -3.26
C GLU A 144 23.09 -1.21 -4.14
N GLU A 145 23.00 -2.35 -4.82
CA GLU A 145 21.79 -2.73 -5.56
C GLU A 145 20.56 -2.78 -4.64
N ALA A 146 20.69 -3.35 -3.44
CA ALA A 146 19.60 -3.38 -2.46
C ALA A 146 19.20 -1.97 -1.97
N ARG A 147 20.16 -1.06 -1.79
CA ARG A 147 19.90 0.36 -1.46
C ARG A 147 19.22 1.12 -2.59
N LEU A 148 19.44 0.73 -3.85
CA LEU A 148 18.71 1.29 -4.98
C LEU A 148 17.24 0.84 -4.94
N VAL A 149 16.98 -0.45 -4.71
CA VAL A 149 15.61 -0.97 -4.54
C VAL A 149 14.86 -0.24 -3.43
N GLU A 150 15.51 -0.01 -2.30
CA GLU A 150 14.92 0.73 -1.16
C GLU A 150 14.54 2.17 -1.53
N ARG A 151 15.41 2.88 -2.25
CA ARG A 151 15.16 4.25 -2.71
C ARG A 151 14.00 4.28 -3.70
N ASP A 152 14.00 3.38 -4.67
CA ASP A 152 12.95 3.29 -5.69
C ASP A 152 11.60 2.95 -5.04
N HIS A 153 11.57 1.98 -4.12
CA HIS A 153 10.38 1.63 -3.35
C HIS A 153 9.83 2.84 -2.57
N ARG A 154 10.68 3.60 -1.86
CA ARG A 154 10.23 4.79 -1.12
C ARG A 154 9.73 5.90 -2.03
N ALA A 155 10.37 6.13 -3.17
CA ALA A 155 9.93 7.12 -4.14
C ALA A 155 8.56 6.74 -4.72
N GLU A 156 8.37 5.47 -5.03
CA GLU A 156 7.10 4.98 -5.56
C GLU A 156 5.98 5.00 -4.52
N ALA A 157 6.26 4.61 -3.28
CA ALA A 157 5.30 4.72 -2.19
C ALA A 157 4.81 6.17 -1.98
N ARG A 158 5.70 7.17 -2.11
CA ARG A 158 5.33 8.59 -2.06
C ARG A 158 4.43 8.99 -3.23
N ARG A 159 4.79 8.60 -4.46
CA ARG A 159 3.98 8.88 -5.65
C ARG A 159 2.59 8.27 -5.56
N VAL A 160 2.49 7.02 -5.10
CA VAL A 160 1.22 6.34 -4.86
C VAL A 160 0.40 7.08 -3.80
N ALA A 161 1.00 7.49 -2.68
CA ALA A 161 0.32 8.25 -1.64
C ALA A 161 -0.18 9.62 -2.15
N GLU A 162 0.59 10.33 -2.96
CA GLU A 162 0.18 11.59 -3.59
C GLU A 162 -1.00 11.40 -4.55
N ARG A 163 -0.95 10.35 -5.39
CA ARG A 163 -2.06 10.01 -6.29
C ARG A 163 -3.33 9.68 -5.51
N LEU A 164 -3.25 8.88 -4.45
CA LEU A 164 -4.42 8.55 -3.63
C LEU A 164 -5.04 9.78 -2.97
N ARG A 165 -4.23 10.74 -2.49
CA ARG A 165 -4.75 12.00 -1.95
C ARG A 165 -5.45 12.87 -2.99
N ALA A 166 -4.98 12.85 -4.24
CA ALA A 166 -5.62 13.58 -5.33
C ALA A 166 -6.98 12.98 -5.72
N GLU A 167 -7.19 11.69 -5.45
CA GLU A 167 -8.45 10.99 -5.72
C GLU A 167 -9.42 10.99 -4.53
N GLU A 168 -9.08 11.61 -3.37
CA GLU A 168 -9.98 11.62 -2.22
C GLU A 168 -11.31 12.34 -2.57
N PRO A 169 -12.45 11.63 -2.48
CA PRO A 169 -13.74 12.26 -2.69
C PRO A 169 -14.05 13.23 -1.54
N SER A 170 -14.65 14.36 -1.89
CA SER A 170 -15.04 15.41 -0.95
C SER A 170 -15.82 14.85 0.25
N THR A 171 -15.52 15.34 1.46
CA THR A 171 -16.31 15.10 2.68
C THR A 171 -17.79 15.48 2.53
N ALA A 172 -18.13 16.19 1.45
CA ALA A 172 -19.47 16.55 1.04
C ALA A 172 -20.48 15.40 1.13
N ILE A 173 -20.11 14.15 0.86
CA ILE A 173 -21.08 13.03 0.91
C ILE A 173 -21.54 12.71 2.32
N ALA A 174 -20.64 12.76 3.30
CA ALA A 174 -21.01 12.59 4.70
C ALA A 174 -21.95 13.72 5.15
N ASP A 175 -21.65 14.95 4.74
CA ASP A 175 -22.46 16.14 5.05
C ASP A 175 -23.83 16.10 4.37
N THR A 176 -23.88 15.64 3.11
CA THR A 176 -25.12 15.56 2.33
C THR A 176 -26.03 14.48 2.91
N LEU A 177 -25.51 13.28 3.20
CA LEU A 177 -26.27 12.19 3.84
C LEU A 177 -26.79 12.57 5.23
N ALA A 178 -25.99 13.31 6.01
CA ALA A 178 -26.45 13.87 7.28
C ALA A 178 -27.60 14.87 7.07
N GLY A 179 -27.51 15.71 6.04
CA GLY A 179 -28.58 16.62 5.61
C GLY A 179 -29.88 15.90 5.23
N PHE A 180 -29.81 14.81 4.46
CA PHE A 180 -30.99 13.99 4.13
C PHE A 180 -31.63 13.36 5.36
N SER A 181 -30.82 12.84 6.29
CA SER A 181 -31.33 12.24 7.52
C SER A 181 -32.02 13.26 8.42
N SER A 182 -31.54 14.51 8.43
CA SER A 182 -32.17 15.64 9.10
C SER A 182 -33.52 16.00 8.48
N ILE A 183 -33.56 16.17 7.15
CA ILE A 183 -34.79 16.53 6.41
C ILE A 183 -35.86 15.42 6.52
N ALA A 184 -35.45 14.15 6.48
CA ALA A 184 -36.35 13.02 6.68
C ALA A 184 -36.93 12.97 8.11
N ALA A 185 -36.14 13.33 9.12
CA ALA A 185 -36.60 13.43 10.50
C ALA A 185 -37.58 14.60 10.69
N GLU A 186 -37.33 15.74 10.04
CA GLU A 186 -38.23 16.89 10.01
C GLU A 186 -39.58 16.51 9.37
N LEU A 187 -39.56 15.91 8.17
CA LEU A 187 -40.76 15.43 7.48
C LEU A 187 -41.53 14.39 8.29
N ALA A 188 -40.84 13.46 8.94
CA ALA A 188 -41.47 12.48 9.82
C ALA A 188 -42.15 13.14 11.03
N SER A 189 -41.56 14.18 11.61
CA SER A 189 -42.17 14.89 12.75
C SER A 189 -43.40 15.72 12.35
N VAL A 190 -43.43 16.25 11.12
CA VAL A 190 -44.58 16.98 10.57
C VAL A 190 -45.72 16.02 10.19
N LEU A 191 -45.41 14.85 9.60
CA LEU A 191 -46.42 13.90 9.13
C LEU A 191 -46.97 12.98 10.24
N LEU A 192 -46.17 12.66 11.25
CA LEU A 192 -46.52 11.67 12.29
C LEU A 192 -46.77 12.30 13.67
N GLY A 193 -46.62 13.63 13.80
CA GLY A 193 -46.67 14.33 15.08
C GLY A 193 -45.39 14.18 15.91
N PRO A 194 -45.30 14.84 17.09
CA PRO A 194 -44.07 14.90 17.88
C PRO A 194 -43.57 13.49 18.23
N PRO A 195 -42.27 13.23 18.08
CA PRO A 195 -41.72 11.90 18.25
C PRO A 195 -41.95 11.42 19.69
N ARG A 196 -42.61 10.27 19.85
CA ARG A 196 -42.39 9.45 21.05
C ARG A 196 -40.91 9.07 21.08
N PRO A 197 -40.22 9.14 22.22
CA PRO A 197 -38.80 8.81 22.30
C PRO A 197 -38.60 7.33 21.92
N ALA A 198 -38.19 7.09 20.68
CA ALA A 198 -37.73 5.81 20.23
C ALA A 198 -36.28 5.66 20.66
N SER A 199 -35.99 4.57 21.38
CA SER A 199 -34.66 4.21 21.83
C SER A 199 -33.63 4.33 20.71
N THR A 200 -32.58 5.08 20.98
CA THR A 200 -31.43 5.39 20.14
C THR A 200 -30.71 4.13 19.64
N ARG A 201 -31.10 3.62 18.48
CA ARG A 201 -30.23 2.86 17.55
C ARG A 201 -30.57 3.22 16.10
N GLY A 202 -30.25 4.45 15.72
CA GLY A 202 -30.31 4.88 14.32
C GLY A 202 -29.06 4.44 13.54
N ALA A 203 -29.20 4.32 12.21
CA ALA A 203 -28.16 3.89 11.28
C ALA A 203 -26.83 4.69 11.41
N ALA A 204 -26.88 5.95 11.86
CA ALA A 204 -25.71 6.79 12.14
C ALA A 204 -24.86 6.33 13.34
N ALA A 205 -25.42 5.56 14.27
CA ALA A 205 -24.68 4.91 15.36
C ALA A 205 -24.06 3.59 14.89
N ALA A 206 -24.75 2.85 14.01
CA ALA A 206 -24.22 1.63 13.40
C ALA A 206 -23.04 1.92 12.46
N PHE A 207 -23.08 3.02 11.69
CA PHE A 207 -21.99 3.43 10.81
C PHE A 207 -20.76 3.93 11.59
N ARG A 208 -20.95 4.68 12.69
CA ARG A 208 -19.84 5.11 13.58
C ARG A 208 -19.20 3.96 14.35
N ALA A 209 -19.96 2.94 14.74
CA ALA A 209 -19.43 1.75 15.40
C ALA A 209 -18.62 0.84 14.46
N GLY A 210 -18.84 0.94 13.14
CA GLY A 210 -18.09 0.19 12.12
C GLY A 210 -16.80 0.85 11.63
N LEU A 211 -16.52 2.09 12.07
CA LEU A 211 -15.29 2.83 11.76
C LEU A 211 -14.26 2.77 12.91
N GLY A 212 -14.45 1.87 13.87
CA GLY A 212 -13.46 1.54 14.90
C GLY A 212 -12.30 0.72 14.34
#